data_AF-A0AAX0XY53-F1
#
_entry.id   AF-A0AAX0XY53-F1
#
_cell.length_a   1.000
_cell.length_b   1.000
_cell.length_c   1.000
_cell.angle_alpha   90.00
_cell.angle_beta   90.00
_cell.angle_gamma   90.00
#
_symmetry.space_group_name_H-M   'P 1'
#
loop_
_entity.id
_entity.type
_entity.pdbx_description
1 polymer ?
#
loop_
_entity_poly.entity_id
_entity_poly.type
_entity_poly.pdbx_seq_one_letter_code
_entity_poly.pdbx_strand_id
1 'polypeptide(L)'
;MSVTGTKQLTAEHETRQRQLLGLGRLILQQARAGQWDAVRLADSRLSQFIQHMQGQPELWAAMQPARDQVRSWQQEALLLCQQETALRKREWQELSQKREGLQAYGEVQEWA
;
A
#
# COMPACT_ATOMS: atom_id res chain seq x y z
N MET A 1 24.90 -5.48 37.92
CA MET A 1 23.55 -4.99 37.57
C MET A 1 23.58 -4.56 36.11
N SER A 2 22.86 -5.23 35.18
CA SER A 2 22.63 -4.79 33.77
C SER A 2 21.83 -5.79 32.90
N VAL A 3 21.33 -6.91 33.44
CA VAL A 3 20.60 -7.94 32.66
C VAL A 3 19.16 -7.52 32.33
N THR A 4 18.58 -6.61 33.13
CA THR A 4 17.22 -6.10 32.94
C THR A 4 17.12 -5.11 31.76
N GLY A 5 18.11 -4.22 31.60
CA GLY A 5 18.10 -3.23 30.52
C GLY A 5 18.24 -3.84 29.12
N THR A 6 19.09 -4.86 28.97
CA THR A 6 19.29 -5.57 27.69
C THR A 6 18.04 -6.35 27.27
N LYS A 7 17.38 -7.05 28.21
CA LYS A 7 16.13 -7.78 27.92
C LYS A 7 15.00 -6.85 27.45
N GLN A 8 14.93 -5.64 27.98
CA GLN A 8 13.89 -4.67 27.65
C GLN A 8 14.08 -4.09 26.24
N LEU A 9 15.33 -3.77 25.87
CA LEU A 9 15.72 -3.37 24.52
C LEU A 9 15.42 -4.45 23.47
N THR A 10 15.68 -5.72 23.80
CA THR A 10 15.35 -6.85 22.89
C THR A 10 13.84 -7.00 22.69
N ALA A 11 13.05 -6.90 23.77
CA ALA A 11 11.59 -7.01 23.69
C ALA A 11 10.95 -5.86 22.90
N GLU A 12 11.47 -4.64 23.06
CA GLU A 12 11.01 -3.48 22.28
C GLU A 12 11.35 -3.65 20.80
N HIS A 13 12.58 -4.04 20.48
CA HIS A 13 12.99 -4.35 19.11
C HIS A 13 12.09 -5.39 18.43
N GLU A 14 11.85 -6.53 19.09
CA GLU A 14 10.97 -7.58 18.56
C GLU A 14 9.53 -7.09 18.34
N THR A 15 9.04 -6.22 19.23
CA THR A 15 7.69 -5.67 19.12
C THR A 15 7.59 -4.71 17.93
N ARG A 16 8.53 -3.77 17.78
CA ARG A 16 8.56 -2.84 16.65
C ARG A 16 8.78 -3.57 15.32
N GLN A 17 9.64 -4.58 15.30
CA GLN A 17 9.86 -5.41 14.12
C GLN A 17 8.59 -6.14 13.69
N ARG A 18 7.85 -6.74 14.64
CA ARG A 18 6.56 -7.40 14.36
C ARG A 18 5.53 -6.41 13.85
N GLN A 19 5.45 -5.21 14.42
CA GLN A 19 4.54 -4.15 13.96
C GLN A 19 4.85 -3.75 12.51
N LEU A 20 6.13 -3.49 12.20
CA LEU A 20 6.58 -3.12 10.85
C LEU A 20 6.22 -4.21 9.82
N LEU A 21 6.59 -5.46 10.11
CA LEU A 21 6.29 -6.59 9.23
C LEU A 21 4.79 -6.84 9.08
N GLY A 22 4.01 -6.68 10.17
CA GLY A 22 2.56 -6.80 10.15
C GLY A 22 1.91 -5.77 9.23
N LEU A 23 2.34 -4.51 9.30
CA LEU A 23 1.84 -3.44 8.43
C LEU A 23 2.20 -3.69 6.96
N GLY A 24 3.45 -4.04 6.66
CA GLY A 24 3.87 -4.34 5.29
C GLY A 24 3.12 -5.53 4.68
N ARG A 25 2.91 -6.60 5.46
CA ARG A 25 2.14 -7.76 5.01
C ARG A 25 0.67 -7.42 4.79
N LEU A 26 0.08 -6.63 5.69
CA LEU A 26 -1.31 -6.20 5.57
C LEU A 26 -1.51 -5.42 4.25
N ILE A 27 -0.65 -4.46 3.95
CA ILE A 27 -0.70 -3.68 2.69
C ILE A 27 -0.71 -4.60 1.48
N LEU A 28 0.22 -5.57 1.43
CA LEU A 28 0.30 -6.51 0.33
C LEU A 28 -0.95 -7.41 0.21
N GLN A 29 -1.46 -7.91 1.34
CA GLN A 29 -2.68 -8.73 1.35
C GLN A 29 -3.88 -7.95 0.84
N GLN A 30 -4.03 -6.69 1.25
CA GLN A 30 -5.13 -5.84 0.80
C GLN A 30 -5.00 -5.48 -0.69
N ALA A 31 -3.79 -5.23 -1.18
CA ALA A 31 -3.53 -4.98 -2.60
C ALA A 31 -3.88 -6.21 -3.46
N ARG A 32 -3.47 -7.41 -3.03
CA ARG A 32 -3.83 -8.67 -3.71
C ARG A 32 -5.33 -8.93 -3.71
N ALA A 33 -6.05 -8.44 -2.70
CA ALA A 33 -7.51 -8.53 -2.60
C ALA A 33 -8.26 -7.39 -3.33
N GLY A 34 -7.55 -6.44 -3.97
CA GLY A 34 -8.16 -5.28 -4.62
C GLY A 34 -8.82 -4.29 -3.66
N GLN A 35 -8.52 -4.34 -2.36
CA GLN A 35 -9.12 -3.48 -1.32
C GLN A 35 -8.36 -2.16 -1.20
N TRP A 36 -8.44 -1.30 -2.22
CA TRP A 36 -7.58 -0.12 -2.35
C TRP A 36 -7.75 0.92 -1.24
N ASP A 37 -8.95 1.09 -0.69
CA ASP A 37 -9.16 1.94 0.49
C ASP A 37 -8.46 1.37 1.73
N ALA A 38 -8.48 0.05 1.91
CA ALA A 38 -7.78 -0.61 3.01
C ALA A 38 -6.26 -0.53 2.84
N VAL A 39 -5.75 -0.61 1.61
CA VAL A 39 -4.34 -0.35 1.28
C VAL A 39 -3.95 1.07 1.73
N ARG A 40 -4.73 2.09 1.34
CA ARG A 40 -4.46 3.48 1.72
C ARG A 40 -4.45 3.71 3.24
N LEU A 41 -5.38 3.09 3.95
CA LEU A 41 -5.44 3.17 5.42
C LEU A 41 -4.22 2.48 6.08
N ALA A 42 -3.83 1.30 5.59
CA ALA A 42 -2.68 0.58 6.11
C ALA A 42 -1.35 1.31 5.80
N ASP A 43 -1.23 1.92 4.62
CA ASP A 43 -0.07 2.72 4.23
C ASP A 43 0.06 4.01 5.06
N SER A 44 -1.06 4.67 5.39
CA SER A 44 -1.06 5.79 6.34
C SER A 44 -0.54 5.39 7.72
N ARG A 45 -0.94 4.21 8.23
CA ARG A 45 -0.46 3.68 9.52
C ARG A 45 1.03 3.33 9.46
N LEU A 46 1.50 2.75 8.35
CA LEU A 46 2.93 2.51 8.13
C LEU A 46 3.73 3.82 8.12
N SER A 47 3.24 4.84 7.43
CA SER A 47 3.86 6.16 7.41
C SER A 47 3.97 6.76 8.83
N GLN A 48 2.90 6.67 9.63
CA GLN A 48 2.91 7.13 11.03
C GLN A 48 3.91 6.33 11.89
N PHE A 49 3.97 5.00 11.70
CA PHE A 49 4.95 4.17 12.39
C PHE A 49 6.39 4.60 12.06
N ILE A 50 6.70 4.82 10.77
CA ILE A 50 8.03 5.25 10.33
C ILE A 50 8.38 6.63 10.92
N GLN A 51 7.43 7.57 10.93
CA GLN A 51 7.63 8.87 11.57
C GLN A 51 7.96 8.74 13.05
N HIS A 52 7.24 7.89 13.79
CA HIS A 52 7.54 7.62 15.20
C HIS A 52 8.95 7.03 15.39
N MET A 53 9.38 6.15 14.49
CA MET A 53 10.71 5.53 14.54
C MET A 53 11.86 6.52 14.29
N GLN A 54 11.60 7.71 13.73
CA GLN A 54 12.64 8.75 13.56
C GLN A 54 13.21 9.23 14.90
N GLY A 55 12.42 9.18 15.98
CA GLY A 55 12.90 9.48 17.33
C GLY A 55 13.78 8.38 17.95
N GLN A 56 13.95 7.24 17.28
CA GLN A 56 14.68 6.07 17.78
C GLN A 56 15.61 5.50 16.68
N PRO A 57 16.65 6.26 16.25
CA PRO A 57 17.45 5.93 15.07
C PRO A 57 18.22 4.61 15.20
N GLU A 58 18.72 4.28 16.40
CA GLU A 58 19.44 3.01 16.65
C GLU A 58 18.50 1.80 16.50
N LEU A 59 17.29 1.89 17.06
CA LEU A 59 16.28 0.85 16.94
C LEU A 59 15.82 0.69 15.48
N TRP A 60 15.68 1.80 14.75
CA TRP A 60 15.34 1.80 13.33
C TRP A 60 16.44 1.19 12.45
N ALA A 61 17.71 1.44 12.78
CA ALA A 61 18.85 0.85 12.10
C ALA A 61 18.93 -0.67 12.33
N ALA A 62 18.68 -1.13 13.56
CA ALA A 62 18.69 -2.55 13.92
C ALA A 62 17.64 -3.37 13.14
N MET A 63 16.51 -2.77 12.77
CA MET A 63 15.44 -3.43 12.01
C MET A 63 15.67 -3.50 10.48
N GLN A 64 16.90 -3.30 10.00
CA GLN A 64 17.21 -3.25 8.56
C GLN A 64 16.63 -4.44 7.75
N PRO A 65 16.74 -5.72 8.18
CA PRO A 65 16.17 -6.83 7.42
C PRO A 65 14.63 -6.74 7.28
N ALA A 66 13.94 -6.29 8.33
CA ALA A 66 12.50 -6.12 8.29
C ALA A 66 12.09 -4.97 7.37
N ARG A 67 12.87 -3.88 7.35
CA ARG A 67 12.65 -2.75 6.43
C ARG A 67 12.80 -3.16 4.97
N ASP A 68 13.81 -3.97 4.65
CA ASP A 68 14.01 -4.48 3.30
C ASP A 68 12.87 -5.40 2.87
N GLN A 69 12.37 -6.26 3.77
CA GLN A 69 11.21 -7.09 3.50
C GLN A 69 9.94 -6.26 3.24
N VAL A 70 9.68 -5.23 4.06
CA VAL A 70 8.54 -4.32 3.86
C VAL A 70 8.68 -3.55 2.54
N ARG A 71 9.89 -3.13 2.16
CA ARG A 71 10.13 -2.47 0.87
C ARG A 71 9.78 -3.38 -0.31
N SER A 72 10.18 -4.65 -0.25
CA SER A 72 9.81 -5.66 -1.25
C SER A 72 8.29 -5.81 -1.37
N TRP A 73 7.58 -5.93 -0.26
CA TRP A 73 6.11 -6.03 -0.27
C TRP A 73 5.42 -4.76 -0.80
N GLN A 74 5.95 -3.58 -0.46
CA GLN A 74 5.45 -2.31 -0.97
C GLN A 74 5.64 -2.17 -2.49
N GLN A 75 6.79 -2.61 -3.02
CA GLN A 75 7.02 -2.63 -4.47
C GLN A 75 6.02 -3.54 -5.18
N GLU A 76 5.71 -4.70 -4.62
CA GLU A 76 4.69 -5.59 -5.18
C GLU A 76 3.28 -4.98 -5.10
N ALA A 77 2.91 -4.39 -3.96
CA ALA A 77 1.61 -3.71 -3.82
C ALA A 77 1.46 -2.53 -4.80
N LEU A 78 2.53 -1.78 -5.05
CA LEU A 78 2.57 -0.70 -6.04
C LEU A 78 2.34 -1.24 -7.46
N LEU A 79 2.97 -2.36 -7.82
CA LEU A 79 2.76 -3.00 -9.12
C LEU A 79 1.29 -3.38 -9.32
N LEU A 80 0.65 -3.97 -8.30
CA LEU A 80 -0.77 -4.32 -8.33
C LEU A 80 -1.66 -3.08 -8.52
N CYS A 81 -1.36 -1.99 -7.81
CA CYS A 81 -2.07 -0.73 -7.95
C CYS A 81 -1.94 -0.13 -9.37
N GLN A 82 -0.75 -0.22 -9.97
CA GLN A 82 -0.52 0.23 -11.34
C GLN A 82 -1.32 -0.59 -12.35
N GLN A 83 -1.39 -1.90 -12.17
CA GLN A 83 -2.18 -2.80 -13.01
C GLN A 83 -3.68 -2.47 -12.94
N GLU A 84 -4.22 -2.31 -11.73
CA GLU A 84 -5.62 -1.90 -11.54
C GLU A 84 -5.90 -0.54 -12.20
N THR A 85 -5.01 0.43 -11.99
CA THR A 85 -5.16 1.76 -12.60
C THR A 85 -5.19 1.67 -14.12
N ALA A 86 -4.35 0.83 -14.72
CA ALA A 86 -4.34 0.60 -16.16
C ALA A 86 -5.64 -0.06 -16.64
N LEU A 87 -6.17 -1.04 -15.89
CA LEU A 87 -7.45 -1.68 -16.18
C LEU A 87 -8.60 -0.66 -16.15
N ARG A 88 -8.73 0.11 -15.05
CA ARG A 88 -9.78 1.13 -14.91
C ARG A 88 -9.72 2.21 -15.98
N LYS A 89 -8.51 2.60 -16.41
CA LYS A 89 -8.34 3.55 -17.53
C LYS A 89 -8.88 2.98 -18.84
N ARG A 90 -8.62 1.71 -19.13
CA ARG A 90 -9.16 1.04 -20.33
C ARG A 90 -10.68 0.93 -20.27
N GLU A 91 -11.23 0.47 -19.15
CA GLU A 91 -12.67 0.38 -18.95
C GLU A 91 -13.36 1.75 -19.15
N TRP A 92 -12.77 2.82 -18.61
CA TRP A 92 -13.27 4.17 -18.80
C TRP A 92 -13.24 4.63 -20.27
N GLN A 93 -12.17 4.31 -21.01
CA GLN A 93 -12.06 4.63 -22.43
C GLN A 93 -13.12 3.90 -23.26
N GLU A 94 -13.33 2.61 -23.01
CA GLU A 94 -14.36 1.82 -23.69
C GLU A 94 -15.78 2.35 -23.43
N LEU A 95 -16.07 2.73 -22.18
CA LEU A 95 -17.35 3.34 -21.81
C LEU A 95 -17.55 4.70 -22.51
N SER A 96 -16.49 5.50 -22.59
CA SER A 96 -16.52 6.80 -23.26
C SER A 96 -16.79 6.66 -24.76
N GLN A 97 -16.12 5.71 -25.43
CA GLN A 97 -16.32 5.42 -26.85
C GLN A 97 -17.72 4.90 -27.14
N LYS A 98 -18.27 4.03 -26.28
CA LYS A 98 -19.67 3.57 -26.41
C LYS A 98 -20.65 4.74 -26.29
N ARG A 99 -20.40 5.68 -25.37
CA ARG A 99 -21.25 6.87 -25.22
C ARG A 99 -21.19 7.76 -26.47
N GLU A 100 -20.00 8.00 -27.02
CA GLU A 100 -19.84 8.77 -28.27
C GLU A 100 -20.56 8.09 -29.43
N GLY A 101 -20.45 6.76 -29.55
CA GLY A 101 -21.22 5.99 -30.53
C GLY A 101 -22.73 6.16 -30.35
N LEU A 102 -23.24 6.04 -29.13
CA LEU A 102 -24.67 6.23 -28.84
C LEU A 102 -25.15 7.67 -29.12
N GLN A 103 -24.34 8.68 -28.80
CA GLN A 103 -24.65 10.08 -29.14
C GLN A 103 -24.70 10.29 -30.65
N ALA A 104 -23.73 9.76 -31.41
CA ALA A 104 -23.73 9.83 -32.87
C ALA A 104 -24.96 9.15 -33.49
N TYR A 105 -25.40 8.00 -32.95
CA TYR A 105 -26.65 7.36 -33.39
C TYR A 105 -27.90 8.19 -33.05
N GLY A 106 -27.92 8.84 -31.89
CA GLY A 106 -29.03 9.73 -31.49
C GLY A 106 -29.13 10.98 -32.37
N GLU A 107 -28.01 11.63 -32.67
CA GLU A 107 -27.98 12.80 -33.56
C GLU A 107 -28.45 12.47 -34.99
N VAL A 108 -28.14 11.28 -35.51
CA VAL A 108 -28.64 10.84 -36.82
C VAL A 108 -30.16 10.57 -36.81
N GLN A 109 -30.73 10.15 -35.68
CA GLN A 109 -32.19 9.98 -35.54
C GLN A 109 -32.95 11.31 -35.43
N GLU A 110 -32.36 12.36 -34.86
CA GLU A 110 -33.02 13.67 -34.76
C GLU A 110 -33.11 14.41 -36.11
N TRP A 111 -32.39 13.95 -37.13
CA TRP A 111 -32.31 14.58 -38.45
C TRP A 111 -33.11 13.83 -39.53
N ALA A 112 -33.86 12.79 -39.16
CA ALA A 112 -34.77 12.02 -40.00
C ALA A 112 -36.24 12.31 -39.65
#